data_AF-A0A285PHP2-F1
#
_entry.id   AF-A0A285PHP2-F1
#
_cell.length_a   1.000
_cell.length_b   1.000
_cell.length_c   1.000
_cell.angle_alpha   90.00
_cell.angle_beta   90.00
_cell.angle_gamma   90.00
#
_symmetry.space_group_name_H-M   'P 1'
#
loop_
_entity.id
_entity.type
_entity.pdbx_description
1 polymer ?
#
loop_
_entity_poly.entity_id
_entity_poly.type
_entity_poly.pdbx_seq_one_letter_code
_entity_poly.pdbx_strand_id
1 'polypeptide(L)'
;MIRLTRNGLIKSILLILILALSVVATYLHTREKWTELGRMTGETNGKAQALSMLCQLATSGPIHEEPDGLLTVKASAVSLKRTGTLIEIRCEE
;
A
#
# COMPACT_ATOMS: atom_id res chain seq x y z
N MET A 1 47.80 -3.25 3.27
CA MET A 1 47.75 -3.14 1.79
C MET A 1 47.17 -4.45 1.25
N ILE A 2 45.88 -4.50 0.93
CA ILE A 2 45.22 -5.74 0.48
C ILE A 2 45.59 -5.95 -0.99
N ARG A 3 46.39 -6.97 -1.31
CA ARG A 3 46.65 -7.38 -2.70
C ARG A 3 45.39 -8.07 -3.23
N LEU A 4 44.53 -7.30 -3.89
CA LEU A 4 43.43 -7.82 -4.70
C LEU A 4 44.02 -8.53 -5.91
N THR A 5 44.10 -9.86 -5.84
CA THR A 5 44.41 -10.67 -7.01
C THR A 5 43.25 -10.53 -8.00
N ARG A 6 43.54 -10.49 -9.30
CA ARG A 6 42.52 -10.43 -10.38
C ARG A 6 41.41 -11.48 -10.19
N ASN A 7 41.78 -12.64 -9.67
CA ASN A 7 40.86 -13.73 -9.37
C ASN A 7 39.96 -13.46 -8.15
N GLY A 8 40.46 -12.73 -7.15
CA GLY A 8 39.66 -12.26 -6.02
C GLY A 8 38.60 -11.24 -6.43
N LEU A 9 38.95 -10.30 -7.33
CA LEU A 9 37.99 -9.33 -7.87
C LEU A 9 36.86 -10.01 -8.67
N ILE A 10 37.21 -10.96 -9.53
CA ILE A 10 36.22 -11.71 -10.33
C ILE A 10 35.23 -12.46 -9.41
N LYS A 11 35.73 -13.11 -8.36
CA LYS A 11 34.89 -13.83 -7.38
C LYS A 11 33.95 -12.88 -6.62
N SER A 12 34.43 -11.71 -6.21
CA SER A 12 33.60 -10.72 -5.52
C SER A 12 32.51 -10.14 -6.42
N ILE A 13 32.83 -9.84 -7.69
CA ILE A 13 31.84 -9.35 -8.67
C ILE A 13 30.77 -10.41 -8.92
N LEU A 14 31.18 -11.68 -9.09
CA LEU A 14 30.24 -12.79 -9.28
C LEU A 14 29.31 -12.95 -8.07
N LEU A 15 29.84 -12.85 -6.85
CA LEU A 15 29.05 -12.92 -5.62
C LEU A 15 28.01 -11.78 -5.55
N ILE A 16 28.43 -10.56 -5.86
CA ILE A 16 27.53 -9.38 -5.89
C ILE A 16 26.43 -9.55 -6.93
N LEU A 17 26.76 -10.06 -8.12
CA LEU A 17 25.79 -10.32 -9.17
C LEU A 17 24.74 -11.36 -8.74
N ILE A 18 25.18 -12.46 -8.11
CA ILE A 18 24.27 -13.50 -7.60
C ILE A 18 23.33 -12.90 -6.53
N LEU A 19 23.87 -12.11 -5.61
CA LEU A 19 23.08 -11.41 -4.60
C LEU A 19 22.06 -10.46 -5.24
N ALA A 20 22.48 -9.63 -6.19
CA ALA A 20 21.59 -8.69 -6.88
C ALA A 20 20.46 -9.44 -7.61
N LEU A 21 20.77 -10.51 -8.32
CA LEU A 21 19.77 -11.35 -9.00
C LEU A 21 18.80 -12.00 -8.01
N SER A 22 19.29 -12.47 -6.85
CA SER A 22 18.43 -13.06 -5.82
C SER A 22 17.45 -12.05 -5.22
N VAL A 23 17.89 -10.81 -4.98
CA VAL A 23 17.05 -9.72 -4.49
C VAL A 23 15.99 -9.36 -5.51
N VAL A 24 16.38 -9.21 -6.78
CA VAL A 24 15.45 -8.91 -7.88
C VAL A 24 14.40 -10.02 -8.03
N ALA A 25 14.83 -11.28 -8.04
CA ALA A 25 13.91 -12.41 -8.13
C ALA A 25 12.93 -12.45 -6.94
N THR A 26 13.42 -12.24 -5.72
CA THR A 26 12.58 -12.20 -4.51
C THR A 26 11.60 -11.04 -4.56
N TYR A 27 12.03 -9.86 -5.01
CA TYR A 27 11.16 -8.68 -5.18
C TYR A 27 10.05 -8.93 -6.20
N LEU A 28 10.40 -9.46 -7.38
CA LEU A 28 9.42 -9.78 -8.42
C LEU A 28 8.40 -10.82 -7.93
N HIS A 29 8.87 -11.89 -7.30
CA HIS A 29 7.99 -12.93 -6.75
C HIS A 29 7.05 -12.38 -5.66
N THR A 30 7.57 -11.56 -4.76
CA THR A 30 6.79 -10.92 -3.71
C THR A 30 5.73 -10.00 -4.32
N ARG A 31 6.12 -9.17 -5.30
CA ARG A 31 5.21 -8.28 -6.02
C ARG A 31 4.10 -9.04 -6.75
N GLU A 32 4.42 -10.13 -7.43
CA GLU A 32 3.43 -10.98 -8.09
C GLU A 32 2.45 -11.59 -7.10
N LYS A 33 2.94 -12.09 -5.95
CA LYS A 33 2.10 -12.59 -4.87
C LYS A 33 1.17 -11.52 -4.29
N TRP A 34 1.66 -10.31 -4.02
CA TRP A 34 0.82 -9.20 -3.56
C TRP A 34 -0.20 -8.77 -4.60
N THR A 35 0.17 -8.83 -5.88
CA THR A 35 -0.73 -8.51 -7.00
C THR A 35 -1.84 -9.55 -7.12
N GLU A 36 -1.49 -10.84 -7.01
CA GLU A 36 -2.42 -11.95 -7.06
C GLU A 36 -3.32 -12.00 -5.82
N LEU A 37 -2.76 -11.74 -4.63
CA LEU A 37 -3.54 -11.53 -3.40
C LEU A 37 -4.50 -10.36 -3.59
N GLY A 38 -4.03 -9.22 -4.10
CA GLY A 38 -4.86 -8.06 -4.47
C GLY A 38 -6.01 -8.42 -5.40
N ARG A 39 -5.74 -9.25 -6.40
CA ARG A 39 -6.70 -9.73 -7.42
C ARG A 39 -7.72 -10.71 -6.85
N MET A 40 -7.30 -11.62 -5.98
CA MET A 40 -8.19 -12.53 -5.24
C MET A 40 -9.01 -11.78 -4.19
N THR A 41 -8.45 -10.73 -3.58
CA THR A 41 -9.12 -9.84 -2.65
C THR A 41 -10.00 -8.81 -3.37
N GLY A 42 -11.09 -9.24 -4.01
CA GLY A 42 -12.20 -8.35 -4.38
C GLY A 42 -12.65 -7.40 -3.24
N GLU A 43 -12.20 -7.65 -2.02
CA GLU A 43 -12.20 -6.79 -0.84
C GLU A 43 -11.46 -5.44 -0.97
N THR A 44 -10.29 -5.35 -1.62
CA THR A 44 -9.58 -4.07 -1.76
C THR A 44 -10.27 -3.17 -2.78
N ASN A 45 -10.72 -3.76 -3.89
CA ASN A 45 -11.55 -3.06 -4.88
C ASN A 45 -12.96 -2.80 -4.36
N GLY A 46 -13.55 -3.72 -3.60
CA GLY A 46 -14.86 -3.55 -2.97
C GLY A 46 -14.85 -2.48 -1.89
N LYS A 47 -13.79 -2.40 -1.07
CA LYS A 47 -13.60 -1.32 -0.10
C LYS A 47 -13.30 0.01 -0.78
N ALA A 48 -12.47 0.04 -1.82
CA ALA A 48 -12.24 1.25 -2.60
C ALA A 48 -13.52 1.72 -3.32
N GLN A 49 -14.33 0.79 -3.84
CA GLN A 49 -15.60 1.09 -4.51
C GLN A 49 -16.66 1.55 -3.51
N ALA A 50 -16.78 0.90 -2.35
CA ALA A 50 -17.63 1.35 -1.26
C ALA A 50 -17.19 2.71 -0.73
N LEU A 51 -15.88 2.92 -0.58
CA LEU A 51 -15.32 4.21 -0.15
C LEU A 51 -15.58 5.31 -1.19
N SER A 52 -15.44 5.01 -2.48
CA SER A 52 -15.79 5.94 -3.57
C SER A 52 -17.29 6.28 -3.58
N MET A 53 -18.17 5.29 -3.41
CA MET A 53 -19.62 5.53 -3.29
C MET A 53 -19.97 6.36 -2.06
N LEU A 54 -19.32 6.10 -0.92
CA LEU A 54 -19.50 6.89 0.30
C LEU A 54 -18.98 8.31 0.13
N CYS A 55 -17.86 8.52 -0.56
CA CYS A 55 -17.33 9.86 -0.86
C CYS A 55 -18.26 10.67 -1.78
N GLN A 56 -18.99 10.03 -2.71
CA GLN A 56 -20.00 10.72 -3.53
C GLN A 56 -21.21 11.22 -2.71
N LEU A 57 -21.49 10.57 -1.59
CA LEU A 57 -22.56 10.95 -0.67
C LEU A 57 -22.06 11.84 0.49
N ALA A 58 -20.74 11.92 0.65
CA ALA A 58 -20.08 12.68 1.72
C ALA A 58 -19.86 14.14 1.32
N THR A 59 -19.71 14.99 2.33
CA THR A 59 -19.22 16.35 2.11
C THR A 59 -17.70 16.32 2.03
N SER A 60 -17.11 16.87 0.98
CA SER A 60 -15.65 17.01 0.86
C SER A 60 -15.10 17.94 1.94
N GLY A 61 -14.01 17.52 2.60
CA GLY A 61 -13.36 18.32 3.63
C GLY A 61 -12.50 17.47 4.56
N PRO A 62 -11.82 18.12 5.52
CA PRO A 62 -10.98 17.40 6.47
C PRO A 62 -11.82 16.40 7.27
N ILE A 63 -11.28 15.20 7.46
CA ILE A 63 -11.84 14.17 8.34
C ILE A 63 -12.02 14.71 9.76
N HIS A 64 -13.05 14.22 10.44
CA HIS A 64 -13.35 14.65 11.82
C HIS A 64 -12.19 14.27 12.75
N GLU A 65 -11.81 15.16 13.66
CA GLU A 65 -10.73 14.91 14.65
C GLU A 65 -11.03 13.69 15.54
N GLU A 66 -12.32 13.49 15.86
CA GLU A 66 -12.83 12.34 16.62
C GLU A 66 -14.07 11.78 15.90
N PRO A 67 -13.88 10.83 14.97
CA PRO A 67 -14.97 10.18 14.26
C PRO A 67 -15.47 8.95 15.03
N ASP A 68 -16.77 8.68 14.97
CA ASP A 68 -17.35 7.43 15.50
C ASP A 68 -16.96 6.22 14.64
N GLY A 69 -16.68 6.46 13.35
CA GLY A 69 -16.20 5.45 12.43
C GLY A 69 -15.25 6.05 11.40
N LEU A 70 -14.15 5.35 11.12
CA LEU A 70 -13.16 5.74 10.13
C LEU A 70 -12.89 4.57 9.19
N LEU A 71 -13.01 4.81 7.89
CA LEU A 71 -12.63 3.87 6.85
C LEU A 71 -11.52 4.51 6.00
N THR A 72 -10.36 3.85 5.95
CA THR A 72 -9.19 4.36 5.22
C THR A 72 -8.74 3.32 4.21
N VAL A 73 -8.59 3.74 2.94
CA VAL A 73 -8.04 2.90 1.87
C VAL A 73 -7.02 3.71 1.09
N LYS A 74 -5.73 3.37 1.28
CA LYS A 74 -4.59 4.08 0.67
C LYS A 74 -4.61 5.58 0.99
N ALA A 75 -4.80 6.43 -0.03
CA ALA A 75 -4.75 7.88 0.08
C ALA A 75 -6.09 8.50 0.49
N SER A 76 -7.19 7.74 0.43
CA SER A 76 -8.53 8.26 0.66
C SER A 76 -9.09 7.76 2.00
N ALA A 77 -9.76 8.67 2.71
CA ALA A 77 -10.35 8.44 4.02
C ALA A 77 -11.79 8.94 4.06
N VAL A 78 -12.69 8.13 4.64
CA VAL A 78 -14.06 8.52 4.96
C VAL A 78 -14.25 8.43 6.46
N SER A 79 -14.70 9.53 7.05
CA SER A 79 -15.05 9.61 8.47
C SER A 79 -16.56 9.78 8.64
N LEU A 80 -17.12 9.06 9.59
CA LEU A 80 -18.51 9.19 10.02
C LEU A 80 -18.53 9.75 11.44
N LYS A 81 -19.34 10.78 11.66
CA LYS A 81 -19.60 11.34 12.99
C LYS A 81 -21.09 11.52 13.19
N ARG A 82 -21.60 11.01 14.30
CA ARG A 82 -23.00 11.14 14.70
C ARG A 82 -23.14 12.36 15.60
N THR A 83 -23.94 13.31 15.16
CA THR A 83 -24.33 14.48 15.94
C THR A 83 -25.82 14.37 16.25
N GLY A 84 -26.16 13.75 17.38
CA GLY A 84 -27.55 13.47 17.74
C GLY A 84 -28.21 12.45 16.80
N THR A 85 -29.24 12.87 16.06
CA THR A 85 -29.93 12.02 15.05
C THR A 85 -29.32 12.13 13.65
N LEU A 86 -28.41 13.08 13.43
CA LEU A 86 -27.75 13.30 12.15
C LEU A 86 -26.44 12.51 12.09
N ILE A 87 -26.15 11.94 10.92
CA ILE A 87 -24.86 11.33 10.61
C ILE A 87 -24.18 12.21 9.57
N GLU A 88 -23.07 12.82 9.97
CA GLU A 88 -22.19 13.55 9.06
C GLU A 88 -21.16 12.58 8.49
N ILE A 89 -21.03 12.61 7.16
CA ILE A 89 -20.03 11.81 6.43
C ILE A 89 -19.10 12.81 5.75
N ARG A 90 -17.80 12.73 6.07
CA ARG A 90 -16.76 13.53 5.41
C ARG A 90 -15.77 12.64 4.70
N CYS A 91 -15.37 13.06 3.51
CA CYS A 91 -14.36 12.38 2.71
C CYS A 91 -13.17 13.31 2.44
N GLU A 92 -11.98 12.76 2.63
CA GLU A 92 -10.68 13.34 2.31
C GLU A 92 -10.01 12.41 1.27
N GLU A 93 -9.68 12.95 0.10
CA GLU A 93 -9.02 12.23 -1.01
C GLU A 93 -7.54 12.55 -1.13
#